data_AF-A0A848LPE9-F1
#
_entry.id   AF-A0A848LPE9-F1
#
_cell.length_a   1.000
_cell.length_b   1.000
_cell.length_c   1.000
_cell.angle_alpha   90.00
_cell.angle_beta   90.00
_cell.angle_gamma   90.00
#
_symmetry.space_group_name_H-M   'P 1'
#
loop_
_entity.id
_entity.type
_entity.pdbx_description
1 polymer ?
#
loop_
_entity_poly.entity_id
_entity_poly.type
_entity_poly.pdbx_seq_one_letter_code
_entity_poly.pdbx_strand_id
1 'polypeptide(L)'
;MPARLTRQEVETALRTPYHDRAPRVVDVLKNLPEDVDPALAAGAAVGLIGQGYHPAWLFAKTCRRLPVPVIHAVMERLEADRRPHSFIVREYVRRDAGEDVLVTDWDEAMQVLLDLQTTYAWGSKQKKAKFQALAGRPRVLQALQAAAVACEQVSLDLLAVLAVDASEASLDALIPHVERAVTQQNWELDRLQDLRTHARSTPVMDDLFSRMEALLTARRARSPALALAQELGFGEPEAFWFRAHFSCAVSDGVPAYRYQGHISVDSRAATWFSISLSDTGPRDILQSQSTSFNSEKVNRDDLGLGTCQPAAFATWLAAAAERFRIRWNFDGMSLTTSLRGKKRDQLERWLRGGS
;
A
#
# COMPACT_ATOMS: atom_id res chain seq x y z
N MET A 1 1.15 37.25 18.37
CA MET A 1 1.31 36.97 16.93
C MET A 1 2.50 36.04 16.77
N PRO A 2 2.41 34.92 16.02
CA PRO A 2 3.60 34.10 15.77
C PRO A 2 4.63 34.93 14.99
N ALA A 3 5.90 34.83 15.41
CA ALA A 3 7.00 35.59 14.80
C ALA A 3 7.14 35.20 13.32
N ARG A 4 7.23 36.21 12.44
CA ARG A 4 7.45 36.02 11.00
C ARG A 4 8.88 35.50 10.82
N LEU A 5 9.02 34.31 10.23
CA LEU A 5 10.34 33.73 9.97
C LEU A 5 11.15 34.65 9.06
N THR A 6 12.44 34.78 9.34
CA THR A 6 13.37 35.48 8.44
C THR A 6 13.60 34.65 7.17
N ARG A 7 13.99 35.30 6.06
CA ARG A 7 14.33 34.62 4.80
C ARG A 7 15.38 33.51 5.00
N GLN A 8 16.40 33.77 5.80
CA GLN A 8 17.45 32.80 6.09
C GLN A 8 16.90 31.57 6.83
N GLU A 9 15.97 31.74 7.75
CA GLU A 9 15.30 30.62 8.44
C GLU A 9 14.39 29.82 7.51
N VAL A 10 13.70 30.51 6.59
CA VAL A 10 12.88 29.88 5.55
C VAL A 10 13.75 29.04 4.62
N GLU A 11 14.82 29.60 4.06
CA GLU A 11 15.72 28.85 3.18
C GLU A 11 16.41 27.69 3.91
N THR A 12 16.80 27.88 5.18
CA THR A 12 17.39 26.80 6.00
C THR A 12 16.40 25.66 6.20
N ALA A 13 15.13 25.98 6.47
CA ALA A 13 14.10 24.96 6.57
C ALA A 13 13.95 24.20 5.25
N LEU A 14 13.85 24.90 4.11
CA LEU A 14 13.67 24.28 2.79
C LEU A 14 14.86 23.41 2.35
N ARG A 15 16.09 23.73 2.79
CA ARG A 15 17.29 22.91 2.53
C ARG A 15 17.37 21.66 3.42
N THR A 16 16.63 21.63 4.54
CA THR A 16 16.68 20.50 5.47
C THR A 16 15.89 19.32 4.89
N PRO A 17 16.48 18.11 4.79
CA PRO A 17 15.75 16.93 4.36
C PRO A 17 14.48 16.71 5.20
N TYR A 18 13.38 16.34 4.54
CA TYR A 18 12.08 16.18 5.20
C TYR A 18 12.15 15.27 6.43
N HIS A 19 12.95 14.20 6.38
CA HIS A 19 13.10 13.22 7.45
C HIS A 19 13.70 13.81 8.74
N ASP A 20 14.43 14.92 8.66
CA ASP A 20 15.17 15.47 9.81
C ASP A 20 14.36 16.55 10.57
N ARG A 21 13.46 17.29 9.91
CA ARG A 21 12.66 18.39 10.53
C ARG A 21 11.27 18.61 9.88
N ALA A 22 10.52 17.53 9.69
CA ALA A 22 9.24 17.49 8.97
C ALA A 22 8.22 18.62 9.27
N PRO A 23 7.95 19.04 10.52
CA PRO A 23 6.92 20.04 10.79
C PRO A 23 7.26 21.43 10.22
N ARG A 24 8.54 21.81 10.29
CA ARG A 24 9.00 23.16 9.93
C ARG A 24 8.98 23.39 8.42
N VAL A 25 9.30 22.37 7.63
CA VAL A 25 9.23 22.45 6.15
C VAL A 25 7.80 22.59 5.66
N VAL A 26 6.87 21.82 6.25
CA VAL A 26 5.44 21.86 5.90
C VAL A 26 4.84 23.23 6.18
N ASP A 27 5.15 23.82 7.34
CA ASP A 27 4.61 25.14 7.71
C ASP A 27 5.17 26.27 6.84
N VAL A 28 6.44 26.17 6.45
CA VAL A 28 7.08 27.11 5.52
C VAL A 28 6.45 27.02 4.13
N LEU A 29 6.28 25.82 3.58
CA LEU A 29 5.69 25.63 2.24
C LEU A 29 4.23 26.13 2.17
N LYS A 30 3.44 25.99 3.24
CA LYS A 30 2.06 26.52 3.31
C LYS A 30 1.99 28.05 3.31
N ASN A 31 3.04 28.71 3.80
CA ASN A 31 3.09 30.16 4.01
C ASN A 31 4.33 30.74 3.31
N LEU A 32 4.61 30.27 2.09
CA LEU A 32 5.82 30.62 1.38
C LEU A 32 5.85 32.13 1.08
N PRO A 33 6.91 32.86 1.47
CA PRO A 33 7.11 34.24 1.03
C PRO A 33 7.35 34.33 -0.49
N GLU A 34 6.97 35.45 -1.09
CA GLU A 34 7.13 35.69 -2.55
C GLU A 34 8.60 35.83 -2.98
N ASP A 35 9.51 36.18 -2.06
CA ASP A 35 10.92 36.46 -2.34
C ASP A 35 11.86 35.24 -2.19
N VAL A 36 11.30 34.05 -1.93
CA VAL A 36 12.05 32.80 -1.81
C VAL A 36 12.46 32.28 -3.19
N ASP A 37 13.68 31.74 -3.29
CA ASP A 37 14.16 31.05 -4.48
C ASP A 37 13.19 29.92 -4.92
N PRO A 38 12.55 30.03 -6.09
CA PRO A 38 11.58 29.04 -6.56
C PRO A 38 12.17 27.64 -6.73
N ALA A 39 13.44 27.52 -7.14
CA ALA A 39 14.07 26.23 -7.36
C ALA A 39 14.30 25.49 -6.03
N LEU A 40 14.60 26.23 -4.96
CA LEU A 40 14.74 25.70 -3.61
C LEU A 40 13.39 25.25 -3.05
N ALA A 41 12.36 26.10 -3.15
CA ALA A 41 11.02 25.76 -2.69
C ALA A 41 10.44 24.55 -3.44
N ALA A 42 10.66 24.46 -4.76
CA ALA A 42 10.24 23.33 -5.56
C ALA A 42 10.94 22.02 -5.16
N GLY A 43 12.23 22.09 -4.79
CA GLY A 43 12.97 20.94 -4.27
C GLY A 43 12.38 20.41 -2.97
N ALA A 44 12.06 21.29 -2.03
CA ALA A 44 11.41 20.92 -0.79
C ALA A 44 9.99 20.38 -1.02
N ALA A 45 9.22 20.97 -1.93
CA ALA A 45 7.87 20.53 -2.27
C ALA A 45 7.87 19.10 -2.84
N VAL A 46 8.67 18.83 -3.88
CA VAL A 46 8.80 17.48 -4.46
C VAL A 46 9.39 16.49 -3.45
N GLY A 47 10.23 16.96 -2.52
CA GLY A 47 10.73 16.17 -1.40
C GLY A 47 9.65 15.67 -0.42
N LEU A 48 8.46 16.27 -0.41
CA LEU A 48 7.31 15.77 0.36
C LEU A 48 6.69 14.50 -0.25
N ILE A 49 7.07 14.14 -1.48
CA ILE A 49 6.56 12.95 -2.14
C ILE A 49 7.29 11.72 -1.59
N GLY A 50 6.61 11.01 -0.69
CA GLY A 50 7.16 9.85 0.00
C GLY A 50 7.34 8.62 -0.89
N GLN A 51 7.89 7.57 -0.29
CA GLN A 51 7.97 6.20 -0.84
C GLN A 51 6.89 5.27 -0.27
N GLY A 52 6.01 5.79 0.60
CA GLY A 52 5.02 5.01 1.35
C GLY A 52 3.64 4.91 0.71
N TYR A 53 2.65 4.45 1.50
CA TYR A 53 1.29 4.09 1.04
C TYR A 53 0.48 5.24 0.39
N HIS A 54 0.79 6.49 0.74
CA HIS A 54 0.17 7.68 0.14
C HIS A 54 1.25 8.69 -0.26
N PRO A 55 2.03 8.37 -1.30
CA PRO A 55 3.29 9.07 -1.55
C PRO A 55 3.05 10.55 -1.86
N ALA A 56 1.94 10.88 -2.53
CA ALA A 56 1.61 12.25 -2.92
C ALA A 56 0.70 13.03 -1.94
N TRP A 57 0.20 12.43 -0.85
CA TRP A 57 -0.82 13.09 -0.01
C TRP A 57 -0.29 14.38 0.61
N LEU A 58 0.88 14.28 1.24
CA LEU A 58 1.46 15.40 1.97
C LEU A 58 1.87 16.50 1.01
N PHE A 59 2.45 16.14 -0.14
CA PHE A 59 2.72 17.05 -1.24
C PHE A 59 1.45 17.80 -1.66
N ALA A 60 0.40 17.08 -2.05
CA ALA A 60 -0.83 17.67 -2.55
C ALA A 60 -1.53 18.53 -1.50
N LYS A 61 -1.53 18.13 -0.23
CA LYS A 61 -2.12 18.91 0.87
C LYS A 61 -1.36 20.20 1.16
N THR A 62 -0.03 20.14 1.10
CA THR A 62 0.85 21.24 1.53
C THR A 62 1.06 22.25 0.41
N CYS A 63 1.11 21.79 -0.83
CA CYS A 63 1.53 22.58 -1.99
C CYS A 63 0.37 23.18 -2.79
N ARG A 64 -0.87 23.17 -2.30
CA ARG A 64 -2.04 23.71 -3.05
C ARG A 64 -1.90 25.18 -3.46
N ARG A 65 -1.26 25.98 -2.62
CA ARG A 65 -1.21 27.45 -2.75
C ARG A 65 0.21 27.96 -2.96
N LEU A 66 0.98 27.26 -3.80
CA LEU A 66 2.32 27.71 -4.14
C LEU A 66 2.27 28.96 -5.03
N PRO A 67 3.25 29.88 -4.91
CA PRO A 67 3.40 30.97 -5.86
C PRO A 67 3.69 30.46 -7.29
N VAL A 68 3.25 31.21 -8.31
CA VAL A 68 3.41 30.87 -9.73
C VAL A 68 4.86 30.48 -10.11
N PRO A 69 5.91 31.24 -9.73
CA PRO A 69 7.29 30.86 -10.04
C PRO A 69 7.67 29.48 -9.48
N VAL A 70 7.13 29.12 -8.31
CA VAL A 70 7.38 27.83 -7.67
C VAL A 70 6.59 26.72 -8.36
N ILE A 71 5.37 26.98 -8.80
CA ILE A 71 4.58 26.02 -9.61
C ILE A 71 5.36 25.63 -10.87
N HIS A 72 5.89 26.60 -11.62
CA HIS A 72 6.73 26.33 -12.79
C HIS A 72 7.96 25.46 -12.43
N ALA A 73 8.70 25.84 -11.39
CA ALA A 73 9.88 25.09 -10.95
C ALA A 73 9.54 23.66 -10.45
N VAL A 74 8.37 23.45 -9.84
CA VAL A 74 7.90 22.10 -9.49
C VAL A 74 7.55 21.30 -10.75
N MET A 75 6.82 21.91 -11.69
CA MET A 75 6.45 21.26 -12.94
C MET A 75 7.68 20.79 -13.73
N GLU A 76 8.74 21.61 -13.80
CA GLU A 76 10.01 21.24 -14.41
C GLU A 76 10.64 20.00 -13.74
N ARG A 77 10.63 19.95 -12.40
CA ARG A 77 11.14 18.78 -11.66
C ARG A 77 10.31 17.52 -11.92
N LEU A 78 9.00 17.65 -12.08
CA LEU A 78 8.11 16.52 -12.34
C LEU A 78 8.26 15.94 -13.76
N GLU A 79 8.92 16.62 -14.71
CA GLU A 79 9.18 16.08 -16.05
C GLU A 79 10.01 14.78 -16.03
N ALA A 80 11.01 14.73 -15.13
CA ALA A 80 11.88 13.57 -14.98
C ALA A 80 11.25 12.45 -14.13
N ASP A 81 10.18 12.75 -13.40
CA ASP A 81 9.53 11.81 -12.50
C ASP A 81 8.55 10.91 -13.25
N ARG A 82 8.77 9.59 -13.14
CA ARG A 82 8.01 8.55 -13.84
C ARG A 82 6.91 7.93 -12.97
N ARG A 83 6.59 8.52 -11.83
CA ARG A 83 5.53 8.04 -10.94
C ARG A 83 4.16 8.58 -11.38
N PRO A 84 3.05 7.88 -11.05
CA PRO A 84 1.72 8.22 -11.57
C PRO A 84 1.26 9.67 -11.29
N HIS A 85 1.55 10.20 -10.10
CA HIS A 85 1.13 11.56 -9.73
C HIS A 85 1.75 12.63 -10.64
N SER A 86 2.97 12.42 -11.13
CA SER A 86 3.65 13.35 -12.02
C SER A 86 2.96 13.42 -13.37
N PHE A 87 2.52 12.28 -13.91
CA PHE A 87 1.71 12.24 -15.13
C PHE A 87 0.35 12.92 -14.93
N ILE A 88 -0.33 12.68 -13.81
CA ILE A 88 -1.60 13.34 -13.49
C ILE A 88 -1.44 14.86 -13.49
N VAL A 89 -0.43 15.37 -12.78
CA VAL A 89 -0.21 16.83 -12.67
C VAL A 89 0.21 17.42 -14.02
N ARG A 90 1.09 16.76 -14.77
CA ARG A 90 1.56 17.22 -16.09
C ARG A 90 0.44 17.28 -17.12
N GLU A 91 -0.45 16.30 -17.12
CA GLU A 91 -1.59 16.26 -18.03
C GLU A 91 -2.67 17.27 -17.63
N TYR A 92 -2.87 17.49 -16.34
CA TYR A 92 -3.92 18.39 -15.86
C TYR A 92 -3.53 19.88 -15.97
N VAL A 93 -2.29 20.22 -15.64
CA VAL A 93 -1.81 21.61 -15.49
C VAL A 93 -1.22 22.13 -16.79
N ARG A 94 -1.90 23.12 -17.38
CA ARG A 94 -1.45 23.79 -18.61
C ARG A 94 -0.36 24.82 -18.27
N ARG A 95 0.87 24.52 -18.66
CA ARG A 95 2.05 25.36 -18.35
C ARG A 95 2.03 26.72 -19.02
N ASP A 96 1.58 26.77 -20.27
CA ASP A 96 1.62 27.98 -21.08
C ASP A 96 0.35 28.84 -20.94
N ALA A 97 -0.50 28.51 -19.97
CA ALA A 97 -1.68 29.30 -19.66
C ALA A 97 -1.31 30.55 -18.83
N GLY A 98 -2.19 31.56 -18.83
CA GLY A 98 -2.02 32.73 -17.96
C GLY A 98 -2.01 32.35 -16.47
N GLU A 99 -1.41 33.21 -15.64
CA GLU A 99 -1.16 32.93 -14.21
C GLU A 99 -2.40 32.45 -13.44
N ASP A 100 -3.56 33.10 -13.64
CA ASP A 100 -4.81 32.72 -12.98
C ASP A 100 -5.26 31.29 -13.34
N VAL A 101 -5.08 30.91 -14.61
CA VAL A 101 -5.43 29.58 -15.10
C VAL A 101 -4.45 28.55 -14.57
N LEU A 102 -3.16 28.87 -14.51
CA LEU A 102 -2.13 27.99 -13.95
C LEU A 102 -2.41 27.70 -12.47
N VAL A 103 -2.71 28.72 -11.67
CA VAL A 103 -3.04 28.55 -10.25
C VAL A 103 -4.30 27.72 -10.06
N THR A 104 -5.33 27.95 -10.88
CA THR A 104 -6.58 27.19 -10.83
C THR A 104 -6.35 25.71 -11.19
N ASP A 105 -5.69 25.45 -12.32
CA ASP A 105 -5.38 24.09 -12.77
C ASP A 105 -4.49 23.36 -11.75
N TRP A 106 -3.53 24.07 -11.14
CA TRP A 106 -2.67 23.55 -10.09
C TRP A 106 -3.46 23.13 -8.84
N ASP A 107 -4.32 24.01 -8.32
CA ASP A 107 -5.15 23.69 -7.15
C ASP A 107 -6.07 22.50 -7.42
N GLU A 108 -6.69 22.47 -8.62
CA GLU A 108 -7.51 21.36 -9.05
C GLU A 108 -6.74 20.04 -9.17
N ALA A 109 -5.53 20.06 -9.74
CA ALA A 109 -4.68 18.87 -9.84
C ALA A 109 -4.30 18.33 -8.44
N MET A 110 -3.96 19.22 -7.50
CA MET A 110 -3.70 18.82 -6.12
C MET A 110 -4.96 18.23 -5.45
N GLN A 111 -6.12 18.82 -5.71
CA GLN A 111 -7.40 18.29 -5.21
C GLN A 111 -7.69 16.89 -5.78
N VAL A 112 -7.41 16.63 -7.05
CA VAL A 112 -7.53 15.28 -7.66
C VAL A 112 -6.64 14.27 -6.93
N LEU A 113 -5.38 14.61 -6.67
CA LEU A 113 -4.45 13.72 -5.94
C LEU A 113 -4.95 13.40 -4.53
N LEU A 114 -5.49 14.40 -3.82
CA LEU A 114 -6.12 14.20 -2.51
C LEU A 114 -7.38 13.35 -2.61
N ASP A 115 -8.14 13.50 -3.69
CA ASP A 115 -9.38 12.77 -3.88
C ASP A 115 -9.20 11.30 -4.23
N LEU A 116 -8.08 10.95 -4.87
CA LEU A 116 -7.65 9.57 -5.07
C LEU A 116 -7.16 8.88 -3.80
N GLN A 117 -6.91 9.62 -2.71
CA GLN A 117 -6.34 9.09 -1.47
C GLN A 117 -7.37 9.18 -0.35
N THR A 118 -8.35 8.28 -0.44
CA THR A 118 -9.49 8.24 0.48
C THR A 118 -9.22 7.34 1.68
N THR A 119 -9.64 7.78 2.87
CA THR A 119 -9.60 6.95 4.09
C THR A 119 -10.84 6.06 4.25
N TYR A 120 -11.78 6.14 3.31
CA TYR A 120 -13.01 5.35 3.35
C TYR A 120 -12.72 3.89 3.04
N ALA A 121 -13.44 2.98 3.70
CA ALA A 121 -13.37 1.56 3.42
C ALA A 121 -13.76 1.27 1.95
N TRP A 122 -13.09 0.28 1.36
CA TRP A 122 -13.44 -0.24 0.03
C TRP A 122 -14.90 -0.70 -0.01
N GLY A 123 -15.61 -0.43 -1.11
CA GLY A 123 -17.04 -0.75 -1.24
C GLY A 123 -18.00 0.14 -0.44
N SER A 124 -17.52 1.08 0.37
CA SER A 124 -18.41 2.03 1.08
C SER A 124 -19.14 2.96 0.10
N LYS A 125 -20.34 3.42 0.49
CA LYS A 125 -21.13 4.38 -0.29
C LYS A 125 -20.35 5.66 -0.58
N GLN A 126 -19.61 6.15 0.42
CA GLN A 126 -18.79 7.36 0.31
C GLN A 126 -17.66 7.18 -0.70
N LYS A 127 -16.93 6.06 -0.65
CA LYS A 127 -15.86 5.78 -1.61
C LYS A 127 -16.40 5.64 -3.03
N LYS A 128 -17.54 4.94 -3.20
CA LYS A 128 -18.22 4.80 -4.50
C LYS A 128 -18.65 6.16 -5.07
N ALA A 129 -19.32 6.99 -4.28
CA ALA A 129 -19.74 8.33 -4.72
C ALA A 129 -18.55 9.20 -5.13
N LYS A 130 -17.43 9.08 -4.41
CA LYS A 130 -16.21 9.82 -4.73
C LYS A 130 -15.59 9.39 -6.06
N PHE A 131 -15.52 8.09 -6.34
CA PHE A 131 -15.05 7.61 -7.64
C PHE A 131 -15.98 8.04 -8.78
N GLN A 132 -17.30 8.00 -8.57
CA GLN A 132 -18.27 8.51 -9.55
C GLN A 132 -18.10 10.01 -9.82
N ALA A 133 -17.85 10.81 -8.78
CA ALA A 133 -17.60 12.24 -8.94
C ALA A 133 -16.33 12.54 -9.73
N LEU A 134 -15.26 11.76 -9.53
CA LEU A 134 -14.03 11.88 -10.32
C LEU A 134 -14.24 11.43 -11.77
N ALA A 135 -14.93 10.31 -11.98
CA ALA A 135 -15.25 9.81 -13.32
C ALA A 135 -16.15 10.78 -14.10
N GLY A 136 -17.00 11.55 -13.43
CA GLY A 136 -17.84 12.57 -14.07
C GLY A 136 -17.08 13.80 -14.60
N ARG A 137 -15.76 13.88 -14.44
CA ARG A 137 -14.94 15.05 -14.82
C ARG A 137 -13.99 14.69 -15.98
N PRO A 138 -14.25 15.13 -17.23
CA PRO A 138 -13.46 14.72 -18.39
C PRO A 138 -11.96 15.01 -18.29
N ARG A 139 -11.56 16.21 -17.81
CA ARG A 139 -10.15 16.55 -17.61
C ARG A 139 -9.45 15.66 -16.57
N VAL A 140 -10.18 15.25 -15.54
CA VAL A 140 -9.65 14.32 -14.54
C VAL A 140 -9.43 12.96 -15.17
N LEU A 141 -10.43 12.44 -15.90
CA LEU A 141 -10.31 11.15 -16.58
C LEU A 141 -9.11 11.11 -17.54
N GLN A 142 -8.93 12.13 -18.37
CA GLN A 142 -7.78 12.20 -19.28
C GLN A 142 -6.44 12.10 -18.53
N ALA A 143 -6.29 12.83 -17.42
CA ALA A 143 -5.09 12.77 -16.59
C ALA A 143 -4.88 11.40 -15.93
N LEU A 144 -5.95 10.73 -15.49
CA LEU A 144 -5.85 9.39 -14.91
C LEU A 144 -5.54 8.32 -15.96
N GLN A 145 -6.14 8.42 -17.16
CA GLN A 145 -5.88 7.54 -18.30
C GLN A 145 -4.42 7.66 -18.74
N ALA A 146 -3.90 8.88 -18.89
CA ALA A 146 -2.50 9.12 -19.22
C ALA A 146 -1.56 8.49 -18.18
N ALA A 147 -1.88 8.62 -16.88
CA ALA A 147 -1.08 8.03 -15.82
C ALA A 147 -1.13 6.49 -15.80
N ALA A 148 -2.30 5.89 -16.06
CA ALA A 148 -2.45 4.44 -16.18
C ALA A 148 -1.67 3.87 -17.35
N VAL A 149 -1.76 4.49 -18.53
CA VAL A 149 -1.02 4.07 -19.73
C VAL A 149 0.49 4.20 -19.54
N ALA A 150 0.96 5.29 -18.90
CA ALA A 150 2.38 5.57 -18.78
C ALA A 150 3.09 4.81 -17.64
N CYS A 151 2.35 4.26 -16.68
CA CYS A 151 2.92 3.65 -15.48
C CYS A 151 2.44 2.22 -15.29
N GLU A 152 3.36 1.27 -15.11
CA GLU A 152 2.97 -0.10 -14.76
C GLU A 152 2.29 -0.16 -13.38
N GLN A 153 2.86 0.53 -12.39
CA GLN A 153 2.36 0.53 -11.01
C GLN A 153 1.51 1.75 -10.72
N VAL A 154 0.20 1.54 -10.66
CA VAL A 154 -0.80 2.57 -10.31
C VAL A 154 -1.62 2.15 -9.10
N SER A 155 -2.23 3.13 -8.43
CA SER A 155 -3.08 2.89 -7.27
C SER A 155 -4.39 2.22 -7.66
N LEU A 156 -4.97 1.44 -6.74
CA LEU A 156 -6.25 0.76 -7.02
C LEU A 156 -7.39 1.78 -7.12
N ASP A 157 -7.32 2.84 -6.31
CA ASP A 157 -8.27 3.95 -6.32
C ASP A 157 -8.30 4.64 -7.70
N LEU A 158 -7.16 4.80 -8.39
CA LEU A 158 -7.12 5.33 -9.76
C LEU A 158 -7.81 4.39 -10.74
N LEU A 159 -7.43 3.10 -10.74
CA LEU A 159 -8.02 2.10 -11.63
C LEU A 159 -9.54 1.94 -11.38
N ALA A 160 -9.99 2.15 -10.15
CA ALA A 160 -11.41 2.15 -9.81
C ALA A 160 -12.18 3.29 -10.49
N VAL A 161 -11.58 4.48 -10.60
CA VAL A 161 -12.20 5.59 -11.33
C VAL A 161 -12.36 5.22 -12.81
N LEU A 162 -11.35 4.61 -13.43
CA LEU A 162 -11.43 4.13 -14.82
C LEU A 162 -12.49 3.03 -14.99
N ALA A 163 -12.56 2.08 -14.06
CA ALA A 163 -13.57 1.02 -14.06
C ALA A 163 -15.00 1.55 -13.84
N VAL A 164 -15.16 2.64 -13.08
CA VAL A 164 -16.45 3.33 -12.88
C VAL A 164 -16.89 4.03 -14.17
N ASP A 165 -15.97 4.68 -14.88
CA ASP A 165 -16.25 5.34 -16.15
C ASP A 165 -16.60 4.33 -17.25
N ALA A 166 -15.73 3.33 -17.44
CA ALA A 166 -15.86 2.25 -18.42
C ALA A 166 -16.09 2.72 -19.87
N SER A 167 -15.63 3.94 -20.22
CA SER A 167 -15.50 4.34 -21.62
C SER A 167 -14.38 3.56 -22.29
N GLU A 168 -14.38 3.53 -23.63
CA GLU A 168 -13.34 2.87 -24.43
C GLU A 168 -11.92 3.30 -24.01
N ALA A 169 -11.68 4.61 -23.88
CA ALA A 169 -10.38 5.13 -23.43
C ALA A 169 -9.98 4.68 -22.02
N SER A 170 -10.95 4.57 -21.10
CA SER A 170 -10.69 4.05 -19.75
C SER A 170 -10.44 2.54 -19.74
N LEU A 171 -11.10 1.79 -20.63
CA LEU A 171 -10.88 0.36 -20.80
C LEU A 171 -9.50 0.08 -21.42
N ASP A 172 -9.12 0.82 -22.46
CA ASP A 172 -7.80 0.73 -23.08
C ASP A 172 -6.67 1.01 -22.09
N ALA A 173 -6.88 1.98 -21.18
CA ALA A 173 -5.93 2.25 -20.10
C ALA A 173 -5.91 1.14 -19.02
N LEU A 174 -7.02 0.43 -18.79
CA LEU A 174 -7.14 -0.60 -17.75
C LEU A 174 -6.61 -1.97 -18.20
N ILE A 175 -6.86 -2.36 -19.45
CA ILE A 175 -6.58 -3.70 -20.00
C ILE A 175 -5.11 -4.13 -19.80
N PRO A 176 -4.08 -3.29 -20.06
CA PRO A 176 -2.69 -3.70 -19.89
C PRO A 176 -2.34 -4.13 -18.46
N HIS A 177 -2.98 -3.53 -17.45
CA HIS A 177 -2.78 -3.92 -16.05
C HIS A 177 -3.40 -5.30 -15.77
N VAL A 178 -4.59 -5.55 -16.31
CA VAL A 178 -5.29 -6.82 -16.16
C VAL A 178 -4.57 -7.93 -16.89
N GLU A 179 -4.16 -7.73 -18.14
CA GLU A 179 -3.43 -8.73 -18.92
C GLU A 179 -2.11 -9.13 -18.27
N ARG A 180 -1.37 -8.15 -17.73
CA ARG A 180 -0.15 -8.42 -16.98
C ARG A 180 -0.43 -9.26 -15.73
N ALA A 181 -1.44 -8.88 -14.93
CA ALA A 181 -1.81 -9.63 -13.73
C ALA A 181 -2.32 -11.04 -14.05
N VAL A 182 -3.09 -11.20 -15.13
CA VAL A 182 -3.56 -12.49 -15.66
C VAL A 182 -2.37 -13.38 -16.07
N THR A 183 -1.38 -12.80 -16.74
CA THR A 183 -0.18 -13.54 -17.17
C THR A 183 0.67 -13.97 -15.98
N GLN A 184 0.81 -13.11 -14.97
CA GLN A 184 1.64 -13.38 -13.80
C GLN A 184 0.94 -14.25 -12.74
N GLN A 185 -0.40 -14.28 -12.73
CA GLN A 185 -1.25 -14.97 -11.74
C GLN A 185 -0.89 -14.69 -10.26
N ASN A 186 -0.27 -13.54 -9.99
CA ASN A 186 0.20 -13.14 -8.68
C ASN A 186 -0.89 -12.39 -7.88
N TRP A 187 -0.49 -11.77 -6.76
CA TRP A 187 -1.39 -11.01 -5.88
C TRP A 187 -2.05 -9.80 -6.57
N GLU A 188 -1.49 -9.29 -7.68
CA GLU A 188 -2.11 -8.18 -8.42
C GLU A 188 -3.45 -8.59 -9.02
N LEU A 189 -3.61 -9.86 -9.41
CA LEU A 189 -4.87 -10.38 -9.95
C LEU A 189 -6.00 -10.32 -8.91
N ASP A 190 -5.71 -10.70 -7.66
CA ASP A 190 -6.66 -10.56 -6.54
C ASP A 190 -7.06 -9.10 -6.35
N ARG A 191 -6.06 -8.23 -6.32
CA ARG A 191 -6.24 -6.80 -6.13
C ARG A 191 -7.07 -6.16 -7.26
N LEU A 192 -6.89 -6.59 -8.50
CA LEU A 192 -7.65 -6.07 -9.64
C LEU A 192 -9.09 -6.62 -9.69
N GLN A 193 -9.32 -7.83 -9.18
CA GLN A 193 -10.69 -8.37 -9.07
C GLN A 193 -11.57 -7.52 -8.14
N ASP A 194 -10.99 -6.88 -7.13
CA ASP A 194 -11.71 -5.97 -6.22
C ASP A 194 -12.37 -4.78 -6.94
N LEU A 195 -11.87 -4.40 -8.13
CA LEU A 195 -12.44 -3.33 -8.97
C LEU A 195 -13.90 -3.59 -9.33
N ARG A 196 -14.32 -4.86 -9.39
CA ARG A 196 -15.71 -5.27 -9.66
C ARG A 196 -16.71 -4.59 -8.73
N THR A 197 -16.29 -4.27 -7.51
CA THR A 197 -17.10 -3.58 -6.49
C THR A 197 -17.59 -2.20 -6.96
N HIS A 198 -16.77 -1.51 -7.76
CA HIS A 198 -17.03 -0.15 -8.21
C HIS A 198 -17.34 -0.06 -9.69
N ALA A 199 -16.92 -1.05 -10.47
CA ALA A 199 -17.04 -1.05 -11.91
C ALA A 199 -18.48 -0.84 -12.41
N ARG A 200 -18.61 -0.11 -13.51
CA ARG A 200 -19.86 -0.04 -14.26
C ARG A 200 -20.04 -1.36 -15.01
N SER A 201 -21.23 -1.95 -14.88
CA SER A 201 -21.58 -3.15 -15.66
C SER A 201 -21.71 -2.76 -17.13
N THR A 202 -20.82 -3.36 -17.93
CA THR A 202 -20.78 -3.31 -19.39
C THR A 202 -20.36 -4.70 -19.86
N PRO A 203 -20.74 -5.14 -21.07
CA PRO A 203 -20.36 -6.47 -21.56
C PRO A 203 -18.85 -6.75 -21.49
N VAL A 204 -18.02 -5.73 -21.80
CA VAL A 204 -16.55 -5.86 -21.77
C VAL A 204 -16.02 -6.02 -20.34
N MET A 205 -16.48 -5.19 -19.40
CA MET A 205 -16.07 -5.33 -18.00
C MET A 205 -16.56 -6.65 -17.38
N ASP A 206 -17.78 -7.06 -17.69
CA ASP A 206 -18.38 -8.28 -17.16
C ASP A 206 -17.62 -9.53 -17.67
N ASP A 207 -17.22 -9.55 -18.95
CA ASP A 207 -16.35 -10.60 -19.50
C ASP A 207 -14.96 -10.58 -18.84
N LEU A 208 -14.35 -9.40 -18.70
CA LEU A 208 -13.03 -9.24 -18.07
C LEU A 208 -13.03 -9.76 -16.62
N PHE A 209 -14.02 -9.40 -15.80
CA PHE A 209 -14.14 -9.92 -14.42
C PHE A 209 -14.47 -11.41 -14.37
N SER A 210 -15.22 -11.92 -15.34
CA SER A 210 -15.53 -13.35 -15.41
C SER A 210 -14.28 -14.17 -15.71
N ARG A 211 -13.41 -13.70 -16.61
CA ARG A 211 -12.11 -14.33 -16.90
C ARG A 211 -11.19 -14.31 -15.69
N MET A 212 -11.08 -13.17 -15.00
CA MET A 212 -10.28 -13.07 -13.77
C MET A 212 -10.81 -14.01 -12.68
N GLU A 213 -12.13 -14.10 -12.48
CA GLU A 213 -12.72 -15.02 -11.49
C GLU A 213 -12.44 -16.49 -11.82
N ALA A 214 -12.53 -16.88 -13.09
CA ALA A 214 -12.21 -18.23 -13.52
C ALA A 214 -10.76 -18.62 -13.22
N LEU A 215 -9.81 -17.70 -13.46
CA LEU A 215 -8.40 -17.90 -13.13
C LEU A 215 -8.16 -17.99 -11.63
N LEU A 216 -8.77 -17.10 -10.84
CA LEU A 216 -8.69 -17.14 -9.38
C LEU A 216 -9.27 -18.43 -8.81
N THR A 217 -10.38 -18.91 -9.38
CA THR A 217 -11.01 -20.19 -9.01
C THR A 217 -10.09 -21.36 -9.34
N ALA A 218 -9.51 -21.40 -10.54
CA ALA A 218 -8.56 -22.43 -10.93
C ALA A 218 -7.27 -22.41 -10.09
N ARG A 219 -6.83 -21.24 -9.62
CA ARG A 219 -5.69 -21.10 -8.69
C ARG A 219 -6.03 -21.61 -7.30
N ARG A 220 -7.19 -21.22 -6.76
CA ARG A 220 -7.71 -21.68 -5.46
C ARG A 220 -7.77 -23.20 -5.38
N ALA A 221 -8.33 -23.83 -6.41
CA ALA A 221 -8.46 -25.29 -6.49
C ALA A 221 -7.11 -26.05 -6.51
N ARG A 222 -6.01 -25.37 -6.85
CA ARG A 222 -4.66 -25.96 -6.93
C ARG A 222 -3.71 -25.41 -5.86
N SER A 223 -4.22 -24.68 -4.87
CA SER A 223 -3.37 -24.02 -3.88
C SER A 223 -2.65 -25.04 -2.99
N PRO A 224 -1.32 -24.93 -2.79
CA PRO A 224 -0.58 -25.81 -1.87
C PRO A 224 -1.06 -25.72 -0.42
N ALA A 225 -1.76 -24.65 -0.04
CA ALA A 225 -2.43 -24.53 1.26
C ALA A 225 -3.45 -25.66 1.49
N LEU A 226 -4.12 -26.14 0.43
CA LEU A 226 -5.07 -27.26 0.52
C LEU A 226 -4.35 -28.58 0.82
N ALA A 227 -3.17 -28.80 0.22
CA ALA A 227 -2.33 -29.96 0.54
C ALA A 227 -1.83 -29.90 1.99
N LEU A 228 -1.44 -28.71 2.48
CA LEU A 228 -1.12 -28.53 3.90
C LEU A 228 -2.32 -28.86 4.79
N ALA A 229 -3.54 -28.49 4.41
CA ALA A 229 -4.73 -28.82 5.19
C ALA A 229 -4.94 -30.34 5.31
N GLN A 230 -4.68 -31.09 4.23
CA GLN A 230 -4.72 -32.55 4.23
C GLN A 230 -3.64 -33.13 5.15
N GLU A 231 -2.40 -32.64 5.05
CA GLU A 231 -1.26 -33.07 5.87
C GLU A 231 -1.53 -32.86 7.37
N LEU A 232 -2.16 -31.74 7.72
CA LEU A 232 -2.55 -31.42 9.10
C LEU A 232 -3.81 -32.16 9.57
N GLY A 233 -4.39 -33.04 8.74
CA GLY A 233 -5.54 -33.88 9.09
C GLY A 233 -6.89 -33.18 9.03
N PHE A 234 -7.02 -32.06 8.31
CA PHE A 234 -8.29 -31.34 8.18
C PHE A 234 -9.19 -31.85 7.04
N GLY A 235 -8.70 -32.81 6.25
CA GLY A 235 -9.37 -33.38 5.08
C GLY A 235 -9.19 -32.52 3.83
N GLU A 236 -10.20 -32.47 2.97
CA GLU A 236 -10.19 -31.74 1.69
C GLU A 236 -11.14 -30.54 1.75
N PRO A 237 -10.78 -29.45 2.45
CA PRO A 237 -11.63 -28.27 2.48
C PRO A 237 -11.64 -27.56 1.12
N GLU A 238 -12.76 -26.95 0.76
CA GLU A 238 -12.85 -26.06 -0.41
C GLU A 238 -11.94 -24.83 -0.25
N ALA A 239 -11.79 -24.33 0.98
CA ALA A 239 -10.89 -23.24 1.33
C ALA A 239 -10.23 -23.47 2.68
N PHE A 240 -8.92 -23.22 2.74
CA PHE A 240 -8.13 -23.33 3.96
C PHE A 240 -7.37 -22.04 4.22
N TRP A 241 -7.69 -21.36 5.33
CA TRP A 241 -6.96 -20.17 5.72
C TRP A 241 -6.92 -19.99 7.24
N PHE A 242 -5.82 -19.41 7.71
CA PHE A 242 -5.67 -18.91 9.07
C PHE A 242 -4.62 -17.81 9.16
N ARG A 243 -4.75 -16.96 10.18
CA ARG A 243 -3.74 -16.00 10.63
C ARG A 243 -3.57 -16.14 12.13
N ALA A 244 -2.33 -16.25 12.58
CA ALA A 244 -1.99 -16.31 13.98
C ALA A 244 -0.95 -15.25 14.33
N HIS A 245 -1.22 -14.50 15.40
CA HIS A 245 -0.24 -13.60 16.03
C HIS A 245 0.17 -14.16 17.38
N PHE A 246 1.46 -14.28 17.60
CA PHE A 246 2.04 -14.79 18.84
C PHE A 246 3.17 -13.87 19.31
N SER A 247 3.47 -13.89 20.60
CA SER A 247 4.47 -12.98 21.16
C SER A 247 5.21 -13.60 22.35
N CYS A 248 6.28 -12.94 22.76
CA CYS A 248 6.99 -13.24 24.00
C CYS A 248 7.05 -11.96 24.85
N ALA A 249 6.62 -12.07 26.12
CA ALA A 249 6.69 -10.96 27.08
C ALA A 249 8.12 -10.77 27.59
N VAL A 250 8.50 -9.52 27.89
CA VAL A 250 9.70 -9.24 28.70
C VAL A 250 9.41 -9.67 30.14
N SER A 251 10.34 -10.41 30.76
CA SER A 251 10.17 -11.00 32.10
C SER A 251 10.10 -10.01 33.27
N ASP A 252 10.19 -8.70 33.03
CA ASP A 252 10.51 -7.72 34.08
C ASP A 252 9.42 -6.65 34.28
N GLY A 253 8.15 -7.06 34.37
CA GLY A 253 7.06 -6.21 34.88
C GLY A 253 6.62 -5.02 34.00
N VAL A 254 7.14 -4.90 32.78
CA VAL A 254 6.71 -3.92 31.77
C VAL A 254 5.86 -4.63 30.70
N PRO A 255 4.72 -4.09 30.26
CA PRO A 255 3.85 -4.71 29.25
C PRO A 255 4.41 -4.65 27.81
N ALA A 256 5.74 -4.69 27.66
CA ALA A 256 6.39 -4.69 26.35
C ALA A 256 6.67 -6.13 25.90
N TYR A 257 6.16 -6.51 24.73
CA TYR A 257 6.54 -7.74 24.06
C TYR A 257 7.91 -7.54 23.39
N ARG A 258 8.88 -8.43 23.66
CA ARG A 258 10.21 -8.36 23.02
C ARG A 258 10.17 -8.91 21.61
N TYR A 259 9.60 -10.10 21.45
CA TYR A 259 9.44 -10.73 20.15
C TYR A 259 7.97 -10.82 19.79
N GLN A 260 7.67 -10.49 18.54
CA GLN A 260 6.33 -10.61 17.97
C GLN A 260 6.41 -11.37 16.66
N GLY A 261 5.51 -12.32 16.48
CA GLY A 261 5.45 -13.16 15.31
C GLY A 261 4.06 -13.21 14.70
N HIS A 262 4.05 -13.48 13.41
CA HIS A 262 2.86 -13.63 12.60
C HIS A 262 3.08 -14.76 11.60
N ILE A 263 2.09 -15.64 11.49
CA ILE A 263 1.97 -16.61 10.40
C ILE A 263 0.61 -16.43 9.72
N SER A 264 0.60 -16.48 8.40
CA SER A 264 -0.62 -16.51 7.60
C SER A 264 -0.54 -17.61 6.56
N VAL A 265 -1.61 -18.40 6.48
CA VAL A 265 -1.90 -19.33 5.38
C VAL A 265 -3.24 -18.94 4.77
N ASP A 266 -3.32 -18.84 3.45
CA ASP A 266 -4.59 -18.59 2.75
C ASP A 266 -4.60 -19.25 1.37
N SER A 267 -5.42 -20.29 1.21
CA SER A 267 -5.56 -21.01 -0.07
C SER A 267 -6.13 -20.15 -1.20
N ARG A 268 -6.64 -18.95 -0.88
CA ARG A 268 -7.23 -18.03 -1.86
C ARG A 268 -6.22 -17.05 -2.43
N ALA A 269 -5.11 -16.82 -1.73
CA ALA A 269 -4.09 -15.86 -2.13
C ALA A 269 -3.02 -16.51 -3.01
N ALA A 270 -2.42 -15.74 -3.92
CA ALA A 270 -1.21 -16.16 -4.64
C ALA A 270 -0.06 -16.43 -3.66
N THR A 271 0.21 -15.44 -2.81
CA THR A 271 1.12 -15.58 -1.67
C THR A 271 0.42 -16.32 -0.54
N TRP A 272 0.26 -17.63 -0.71
CA TRP A 272 -0.58 -18.46 0.15
C TRP A 272 0.00 -18.71 1.54
N PHE A 273 1.30 -18.47 1.76
CA PHE A 273 1.98 -18.67 3.03
C PHE A 273 2.93 -17.50 3.33
N SER A 274 2.95 -17.03 4.57
CA SER A 274 3.90 -16.02 5.03
C SER A 274 4.18 -16.12 6.52
N ILE A 275 5.41 -15.79 6.89
CA ILE A 275 5.89 -15.70 8.27
C ILE A 275 6.62 -14.36 8.44
N SER A 276 6.43 -13.74 9.60
CA SER A 276 7.24 -12.62 10.07
C SER A 276 7.52 -12.81 11.56
N LEU A 277 8.76 -12.59 11.96
CA LEU A 277 9.18 -12.49 13.35
C LEU A 277 10.05 -11.25 13.52
N SER A 278 9.71 -10.41 14.49
CA SER A 278 10.41 -9.15 14.75
C SER A 278 10.85 -9.06 16.20
N ASP A 279 12.03 -8.46 16.43
CA ASP A 279 12.46 -7.97 17.74
C ASP A 279 12.03 -6.50 17.88
N THR A 280 11.15 -6.24 18.84
CA THR A 280 10.55 -4.93 19.12
C THR A 280 11.07 -4.31 20.42
N GLY A 281 12.31 -4.62 20.80
CA GLY A 281 12.94 -4.11 22.01
C GLY A 281 12.79 -2.58 22.21
N PRO A 282 12.45 -2.10 23.42
CA PRO A 282 12.14 -0.68 23.67
C PRO A 282 13.33 0.27 23.56
N ARG A 283 14.56 -0.25 23.44
CA ARG A 283 15.78 0.58 23.36
C ARG A 283 16.14 1.02 21.93
N ASP A 284 15.54 0.43 20.90
CA ASP A 284 15.98 0.66 19.52
C ASP A 284 14.83 0.59 18.50
N ILE A 285 13.82 1.47 18.66
CA ILE A 285 12.72 1.62 17.70
C ILE A 285 13.23 1.87 16.26
N LEU A 286 14.43 2.42 16.12
CA LEU A 286 15.07 2.73 14.84
C LEU A 286 15.88 1.58 14.24
N GLN A 287 16.13 0.49 14.98
CA GLN A 287 16.91 -0.68 14.54
C GLN A 287 16.16 -2.01 14.74
N SER A 288 14.87 -2.05 14.40
CA SER A 288 14.10 -3.29 14.50
C SER A 288 14.66 -4.36 13.54
N GLN A 289 15.12 -5.47 14.12
CA GLN A 289 15.54 -6.66 13.39
C GLN A 289 14.34 -7.55 13.12
N SER A 290 14.27 -8.16 11.94
CA SER A 290 13.23 -9.12 11.64
C SER A 290 13.67 -10.21 10.66
N THR A 291 13.03 -11.37 10.78
CA THR A 291 13.01 -12.40 9.74
C THR A 291 11.61 -12.47 9.17
N SER A 292 11.47 -12.27 7.86
CA SER A 292 10.19 -12.40 7.17
C SER A 292 10.36 -12.97 5.78
N PHE A 293 9.49 -13.91 5.44
CA PHE A 293 9.48 -14.59 4.16
C PHE A 293 8.07 -15.07 3.84
N ASN A 294 7.84 -15.42 2.58
CA ASN A 294 6.58 -15.93 2.11
C ASN A 294 6.80 -17.05 1.08
N SER A 295 5.73 -17.54 0.48
CA SER A 295 5.78 -18.61 -0.52
C SER A 295 6.56 -18.28 -1.79
N GLU A 296 6.92 -17.01 -2.01
CA GLU A 296 7.60 -16.54 -3.22
C GLU A 296 9.05 -16.15 -2.96
N LYS A 297 9.36 -15.55 -1.81
CA LYS A 297 10.69 -15.00 -1.53
C LYS A 297 10.97 -14.80 -0.04
N VAL A 298 12.25 -14.61 0.26
CA VAL A 298 12.71 -14.04 1.53
C VAL A 298 12.69 -12.52 1.42
N ASN A 299 12.00 -11.86 2.35
CA ASN A 299 11.94 -10.40 2.40
C ASN A 299 13.06 -9.83 3.27
N ARG A 300 13.37 -10.50 4.38
CA ARG A 300 14.38 -10.07 5.36
C ARG A 300 14.80 -11.25 6.24
N ASP A 301 16.05 -11.28 6.68
CA ASP A 301 16.53 -12.28 7.65
C ASP A 301 17.60 -11.71 8.59
N ASP A 302 17.31 -10.56 9.20
CA ASP A 302 18.25 -9.89 10.10
C ASP A 302 18.50 -10.70 11.39
N LEU A 303 17.54 -11.53 11.79
CA LEU A 303 17.67 -12.43 12.94
C LEU A 303 18.41 -13.74 12.58
N GLY A 304 18.67 -13.99 11.30
CA GLY A 304 19.38 -15.17 10.78
C GLY A 304 18.68 -16.50 11.06
N LEU A 305 17.34 -16.53 11.03
CA LEU A 305 16.53 -17.71 11.29
C LEU A 305 16.27 -18.55 10.04
N GLY A 306 16.58 -18.02 8.85
CA GLY A 306 16.29 -18.66 7.58
C GLY A 306 14.79 -18.87 7.33
N THR A 307 14.47 -19.78 6.42
CA THR A 307 13.10 -20.13 6.03
C THR A 307 12.68 -21.50 6.58
N CYS A 308 11.38 -21.80 6.51
CA CYS A 308 10.87 -23.14 6.81
C CYS A 308 9.83 -23.57 5.77
N GLN A 309 9.67 -24.89 5.64
CA GLN A 309 8.48 -25.43 5.00
C GLN A 309 7.25 -25.20 5.88
N PRO A 310 6.04 -24.99 5.31
CA PRO A 310 4.84 -24.67 6.07
C PRO A 310 4.48 -25.70 7.14
N ALA A 311 4.57 -26.99 6.83
CA ALA A 311 4.32 -28.07 7.79
C ALA A 311 5.33 -28.09 8.95
N ALA A 312 6.57 -27.63 8.70
CA ALA A 312 7.64 -27.57 9.68
C ALA A 312 7.62 -26.29 10.55
N PHE A 313 6.60 -25.44 10.41
CA PHE A 313 6.51 -24.16 11.11
C PHE A 313 6.72 -24.30 12.63
N ALA A 314 6.04 -25.25 13.27
CA ALA A 314 6.15 -25.45 14.72
C ALA A 314 7.58 -25.80 15.15
N THR A 315 8.30 -26.58 14.34
CA THR A 315 9.70 -26.94 14.61
C THR A 315 10.62 -25.72 14.42
N TRP A 316 10.41 -24.94 13.36
CA TRP A 316 11.14 -23.69 13.14
C TRP A 316 10.93 -22.70 14.28
N LEU A 317 9.70 -22.58 14.77
CA LEU A 317 9.35 -21.69 15.87
C LEU A 317 9.95 -22.14 17.21
N ALA A 318 10.04 -23.45 17.45
CA ALA A 318 10.73 -24.02 18.60
C ALA A 318 12.24 -23.75 18.55
N ALA A 319 12.88 -23.93 17.40
CA ALA A 319 14.30 -23.63 17.21
C ALA A 319 14.60 -22.12 17.44
N ALA A 320 13.70 -21.24 17.00
CA ALA A 320 13.80 -19.81 17.31
C ALA A 320 13.70 -19.54 18.82
N ALA A 321 12.80 -20.24 19.52
CA ALA A 321 12.66 -20.12 20.97
C ALA A 321 13.94 -20.53 21.71
N GLU A 322 14.56 -21.64 21.31
CA GLU A 322 15.83 -22.12 21.87
C GLU A 322 16.97 -21.14 21.61
N ARG A 323 17.10 -20.66 20.37
CA ARG A 323 18.15 -19.71 19.98
C ARG A 323 18.07 -18.41 20.76
N PHE A 324 16.87 -17.86 20.94
CA PHE A 324 16.67 -16.62 21.68
C PHE A 324 16.50 -16.83 23.18
N ARG A 325 16.46 -18.08 23.65
CA ARG A 325 16.21 -18.47 25.05
C ARG A 325 14.92 -17.87 25.60
N ILE A 326 13.85 -17.98 24.83
CA ILE A 326 12.53 -17.45 25.15
C ILE A 326 11.48 -18.55 25.26
N ARG A 327 10.33 -18.19 25.81
CA ARG A 327 9.11 -19.00 25.74
C ARG A 327 8.03 -18.19 25.03
N TRP A 328 7.42 -18.78 24.00
CA TRP A 328 6.28 -18.19 23.33
C TRP A 328 5.06 -18.19 24.24
N ASN A 329 4.39 -17.04 24.31
CA ASN A 329 3.09 -16.92 24.94
C ASN A 329 2.00 -17.11 23.87
N PHE A 330 1.38 -18.28 23.90
CA PHE A 330 0.23 -18.59 23.05
C PHE A 330 -1.11 -18.34 23.72
N ASP A 331 -1.14 -18.03 25.02
CA ASP A 331 -2.39 -17.80 25.75
C ASP A 331 -3.00 -16.44 25.36
N GLY A 332 -2.18 -15.51 24.87
CA GLY A 332 -2.60 -14.28 24.20
C GLY A 332 -2.64 -14.37 22.67
N MET A 333 -2.56 -15.57 22.08
CA MET A 333 -2.51 -15.73 20.62
C MET A 333 -3.83 -15.30 19.98
N SER A 334 -3.76 -14.40 19.00
CA SER A 334 -4.91 -14.07 18.17
C SER A 334 -4.95 -15.01 16.97
N LEU A 335 -5.90 -15.95 16.96
CA LEU A 335 -6.14 -16.88 15.85
C LEU A 335 -7.46 -16.57 15.13
N THR A 336 -7.35 -16.25 13.83
CA THR A 336 -8.48 -16.09 12.92
C THR A 336 -8.37 -17.16 11.82
N THR A 337 -9.42 -17.95 11.56
CA THR A 337 -9.35 -19.11 10.64
C THR A 337 -10.70 -19.48 10.03
N SER A 338 -10.69 -20.18 8.89
CA SER A 338 -11.87 -20.85 8.34
C SER A 338 -12.37 -22.04 9.16
N LEU A 339 -11.51 -22.63 10.01
CA LEU A 339 -11.84 -23.82 10.79
C LEU A 339 -12.73 -23.50 12.00
N ARG A 340 -13.59 -24.44 12.38
CA ARG A 340 -14.52 -24.31 13.52
C ARG A 340 -14.47 -25.54 14.43
N GLY A 341 -14.86 -25.34 15.69
CA GLY A 341 -14.91 -26.41 16.71
C GLY A 341 -13.60 -27.16 16.84
N LYS A 342 -13.66 -28.49 16.95
CA LYS A 342 -12.49 -29.36 17.17
C LYS A 342 -11.34 -29.16 16.18
N LYS A 343 -11.63 -28.78 14.93
CA LYS A 343 -10.58 -28.51 13.92
C LYS A 343 -9.80 -27.23 14.23
N ARG A 344 -10.47 -26.21 14.78
CA ARG A 344 -9.80 -24.98 15.26
C ARG A 344 -8.87 -25.31 16.44
N ASP A 345 -9.35 -26.12 17.39
CA ASP A 345 -8.56 -26.52 18.56
C ASP A 345 -7.34 -27.36 18.15
N GLN A 346 -7.49 -28.22 17.15
CA GLN A 346 -6.39 -28.98 16.55
C GLN A 346 -5.36 -28.06 15.88
N LEU A 347 -5.79 -27.06 15.10
CA LEU A 347 -4.89 -26.07 14.50
C LEU A 347 -4.11 -25.31 15.58
N GLU A 348 -4.79 -24.89 16.65
CA GLU A 348 -4.15 -24.23 17.78
C GLU A 348 -3.11 -25.13 18.47
N ARG A 349 -3.40 -26.42 18.65
CA ARG A 349 -2.43 -27.39 19.18
C ARG A 349 -1.20 -27.53 18.27
N TRP A 350 -1.41 -27.65 16.96
CA TRP A 350 -0.31 -27.72 15.99
C TRP A 350 0.57 -26.47 16.03
N LEU A 351 -0.03 -25.26 16.09
CA LEU A 351 0.71 -24.00 16.21
C LEU A 351 1.57 -23.93 17.48
N ARG A 352 1.13 -24.59 18.57
CA ARG A 352 1.86 -24.73 19.83
C ARG A 352 2.92 -25.84 19.81
N GLY A 353 3.05 -26.58 18.71
CA GLY A 353 3.97 -27.72 18.58
C GLY A 353 3.43 -29.06 19.11
N GLY A 354 2.13 -29.15 19.39
CA GLY A 354 1.47 -30.42 19.72
C GLY A 354 1.05 -31.17 18.46
N SER A 355 1.37 -32.47 18.39
CA SER A 355 0.89 -33.41 17.36
C SER A 355 -0.58 -33.78 17.53
#